data_AF-A0A849HRM9-F1
#
_entry.id   AF-A0A849HRM9-F1
#
_cell.length_a   1.000
_cell.length_b   1.000
_cell.length_c   1.000
_cell.angle_alpha   90.00
_cell.angle_beta   90.00
_cell.angle_gamma   90.00
#
_symmetry.space_group_name_H-M   'P 1'
#
loop_
_entity.id
_entity.type
_entity.pdbx_description
1 polymer ?
#
loop_
_entity_poly.entity_id
_entity_poly.type
_entity_poly.pdbx_seq_one_letter_code
_entity_poly.pdbx_strand_id
1 'polypeptide(L)'
;MNPFLTSPPAAGGVILAGGRALRMGGGDKGRQSLGGQDMLTRLAAVLRPQVSALALNANGDPARFADLALPVLPDGLEDAGPLAGLLAGLDWAHGLGLPWLLSAPTDTPFLPPDLLIRLGHGVCGGQLAAVAASGGRRHPVAGLW
;
A
#
# COMPACT_ATOMS: atom_id res chain seq x y z
N MET A 1 -0.57 -24.18 22.15
CA MET A 1 0.02 -22.83 22.28
C MET A 1 0.52 -22.44 20.91
N ASN A 2 -0.07 -21.41 20.31
CA ASN A 2 0.21 -21.02 18.93
C ASN A 2 1.33 -19.95 18.96
N PRO A 3 2.45 -20.10 18.24
CA PRO A 3 3.48 -19.08 18.16
C PRO A 3 3.01 -17.97 17.23
N PHE A 4 1.96 -17.27 17.61
CA PHE A 4 1.59 -16.04 16.95
C PHE A 4 2.70 -15.02 17.22
N LEU A 5 3.22 -14.40 16.15
CA LEU A 5 4.09 -13.23 16.21
C LEU A 5 3.64 -12.29 17.32
N THR A 6 4.45 -12.11 18.36
CA THR A 6 4.20 -11.14 19.43
C THR A 6 4.38 -9.69 18.95
N SER A 7 4.97 -9.50 17.77
CA SER A 7 5.13 -8.22 17.07
C SER A 7 5.03 -8.42 15.56
N PRO A 8 4.38 -7.52 14.80
CA PRO A 8 4.36 -7.59 13.34
C PRO A 8 5.77 -7.55 12.74
N PRO A 9 5.97 -8.11 11.54
CA PRO A 9 7.25 -7.96 10.84
C PRO A 9 7.54 -6.48 10.56
N ALA A 10 8.81 -6.08 10.61
CA ALA A 10 9.22 -4.76 10.15
C ALA A 10 8.91 -4.65 8.65
N ALA A 11 8.12 -3.66 8.26
CA ALA A 11 7.68 -3.49 6.88
C ALA A 11 7.68 -2.01 6.47
N GLY A 12 7.99 -1.74 5.22
CA GLY A 12 7.61 -0.50 4.55
C GLY A 12 6.15 -0.57 4.13
N GLY A 13 5.49 0.57 3.97
CA GLY A 13 4.14 0.66 3.40
C GLY A 13 4.16 1.43 2.09
N VAL A 14 3.35 1.01 1.11
CA VAL A 14 3.10 1.77 -0.11
C VAL A 14 1.60 1.87 -0.41
N ILE A 15 1.13 3.09 -0.64
CA ILE A 15 -0.20 3.33 -1.21
C ILE A 15 -0.06 3.38 -2.73
N LEU A 16 -0.74 2.49 -3.45
CA LEU A 16 -0.71 2.42 -4.91
C LEU A 16 -1.77 3.35 -5.50
N ALA A 17 -1.34 4.57 -5.83
CA ALA A 17 -2.14 5.60 -6.51
C ALA A 17 -1.78 5.76 -8.00
N GLY A 18 -0.80 4.98 -8.50
CA GLY A 18 -0.40 4.91 -9.90
C GLY A 18 -1.42 4.25 -10.83
N GLY A 19 -1.26 4.47 -12.13
CA GLY A 19 -2.11 3.93 -13.20
C GLY A 19 -2.77 5.00 -14.07
N ARG A 20 -2.97 4.69 -15.35
CA ARG A 20 -3.62 5.62 -16.29
C ARG A 20 -5.10 5.76 -15.89
N ALA A 21 -5.52 6.94 -15.46
CA ALA A 21 -6.89 7.27 -15.05
C ALA A 21 -7.92 7.24 -16.20
N LEU A 22 -7.76 6.34 -17.18
CA LEU A 22 -8.44 6.32 -18.48
C LEU A 22 -9.94 6.01 -18.40
N ARG A 23 -10.40 5.34 -17.34
CA ARG A 23 -11.80 4.90 -17.22
C ARG A 23 -12.68 5.81 -16.35
N MET A 24 -12.13 6.87 -15.75
CA MET A 24 -12.90 7.80 -14.89
C MET A 24 -12.52 9.28 -15.14
N GLY A 25 -12.47 9.70 -16.41
CA GLY A 25 -12.51 11.12 -16.78
C GLY A 25 -11.26 11.95 -16.57
N GLY A 26 -10.13 11.37 -16.13
CA GLY A 26 -8.90 12.12 -15.88
C GLY A 26 -8.98 12.96 -14.60
N GLY A 27 -8.28 12.53 -13.56
CA GLY A 27 -8.25 13.23 -12.27
C GLY A 27 -7.65 12.36 -11.18
N ASP A 28 -7.25 13.01 -10.08
CA ASP A 28 -6.55 12.40 -8.95
C ASP A 28 -7.50 11.51 -8.16
N LYS A 29 -7.73 10.28 -8.64
CA LYS A 29 -8.64 9.29 -8.03
C LYS A 29 -8.45 9.13 -6.52
N GLY A 30 -7.21 9.21 -6.03
CA GLY A 30 -6.89 9.12 -4.60
C GLY A 30 -7.43 10.28 -3.75
N ARG A 31 -7.75 11.41 -4.36
CA ARG A 31 -8.32 12.59 -3.67
C ARG A 31 -9.86 12.64 -3.75
N GLN A 32 -10.51 11.60 -4.26
CA GLN A 32 -11.97 11.52 -4.15
C GLN A 32 -12.36 11.42 -2.67
N SER A 33 -13.30 12.27 -2.25
CA SER A 33 -13.75 12.33 -0.86
C SER A 33 -14.80 11.27 -0.59
N LEU A 34 -14.60 10.48 0.47
CA LEU A 34 -15.58 9.55 1.00
C LEU A 34 -15.94 9.95 2.43
N GLY A 35 -17.18 10.39 2.63
CA GLY A 35 -17.64 10.85 3.95
C GLY A 35 -16.91 12.09 4.46
N GLY A 36 -16.54 13.00 3.56
CA GLY A 36 -15.86 14.28 3.90
C GLY A 36 -14.34 14.18 4.08
N GLN A 37 -13.74 13.00 3.94
CA GLN A 37 -12.29 12.79 3.99
C GLN A 37 -11.78 12.21 2.68
N ASP A 38 -10.65 12.69 2.18
CA ASP A 38 -10.02 12.14 0.99
C ASP A 38 -9.45 10.74 1.26
N MET A 39 -9.52 9.88 0.24
CA MET A 39 -9.16 8.45 0.36
C MET A 39 -7.68 8.25 0.70
N LEU A 40 -6.78 9.09 0.18
CA LEU A 40 -5.35 9.01 0.47
C LEU A 40 -5.03 9.35 1.93
N THR A 41 -5.57 10.44 2.48
CA THR A 41 -5.41 10.80 3.88
C THR A 41 -5.97 9.70 4.79
N ARG A 42 -7.12 9.12 4.42
CA ARG A 42 -7.70 8.00 5.17
C ARG A 42 -6.77 6.78 5.20
N LEU A 43 -6.28 6.36 4.04
CA LEU A 43 -5.35 5.24 3.92
C LEU A 43 -4.04 5.52 4.66
N ALA A 44 -3.48 6.72 4.51
CA ALA A 44 -2.27 7.11 5.21
C ALA A 44 -2.45 7.06 6.73
N ALA A 45 -3.59 7.53 7.25
CA ALA A 45 -3.90 7.47 8.67
C ALA A 45 -4.02 6.03 9.20
N VAL A 46 -4.58 5.10 8.40
CA VAL A 46 -4.73 3.68 8.79
C VAL A 46 -3.40 2.92 8.70
N LEU A 47 -2.58 3.20 7.69
CA LEU A 47 -1.36 2.44 7.42
C LEU A 47 -0.16 2.93 8.22
N ARG A 48 -0.01 4.25 8.43
CA ARG A 48 1.13 4.84 9.14
C ARG A 48 1.48 4.16 10.47
N PRO A 49 0.52 3.85 11.36
CA PRO A 49 0.83 3.20 12.64
C PRO A 49 1.26 1.74 12.51
N GLN A 50 1.04 1.11 11.35
CA GLN A 50 1.31 -0.29 11.11
C GLN A 50 2.71 -0.52 10.54
N VAL A 51 3.29 0.44 9.81
CA VAL A 51 4.55 0.27 9.06
C VAL A 51 5.67 1.15 9.61
N SER A 52 6.92 0.75 9.41
CA SER A 52 8.09 1.52 9.84
C SER A 52 8.28 2.81 9.04
N ALA A 53 7.88 2.80 7.78
CA ALA A 53 7.86 3.96 6.89
C ALA A 53 6.72 3.81 5.88
N LEU A 54 6.12 4.90 5.42
CA LEU A 54 5.04 4.90 4.43
C LEU A 54 5.41 5.77 3.23
N ALA A 55 5.11 5.29 2.03
CA ALA A 55 5.28 6.00 0.77
C ALA A 55 3.99 6.00 -0.06
N LEU A 56 3.90 6.93 -1.02
CA LEU A 56 2.86 6.98 -2.03
C LEU A 56 3.47 6.64 -3.39
N ASN A 57 2.99 5.59 -4.06
CA ASN A 57 3.32 5.38 -5.46
C ASN A 57 2.35 6.18 -6.35
N ALA A 58 2.88 7.13 -7.11
CA ALA A 58 2.10 7.96 -8.02
C ALA A 58 3.00 8.54 -9.14
N ASN A 59 2.41 8.78 -10.31
CA ASN A 59 3.08 9.41 -11.44
C ASN A 59 2.62 10.86 -11.65
N GLY A 60 3.48 11.66 -12.29
CA GLY A 60 3.27 13.08 -12.51
C GLY A 60 3.90 13.94 -11.42
N ASP A 61 3.39 15.16 -11.23
CA ASP A 61 3.93 16.12 -10.27
C ASP A 61 3.72 15.66 -8.80
N PRO A 62 4.81 15.38 -8.03
CA PRO A 62 4.71 15.01 -6.62
C PRO A 62 4.13 16.10 -5.72
N ALA A 63 4.25 17.38 -6.10
CA ALA A 63 3.80 18.50 -5.27
C ALA A 63 2.28 18.47 -4.98
N ARG A 64 1.52 17.75 -5.83
CA ARG A 64 0.08 17.50 -5.66
C ARG A 64 -0.28 16.72 -4.39
N PHE A 65 0.71 16.05 -3.78
CA PHE A 65 0.56 15.22 -2.59
C PHE A 65 1.37 15.74 -1.39
N ALA A 66 1.84 16.99 -1.45
CA ALA A 66 2.67 17.59 -0.41
C ALA A 66 1.96 17.63 0.95
N ASP A 67 0.64 17.75 0.96
CA ASP A 67 -0.23 17.70 2.14
C ASP A 67 -0.15 16.36 2.89
N LEU A 68 0.12 15.26 2.19
CA LEU A 68 0.28 13.95 2.81
C LEU A 68 1.60 13.83 3.56
N ALA A 69 2.62 14.65 3.28
CA ALA A 69 3.96 14.51 3.86
C ALA A 69 4.51 13.07 3.75
N LEU A 70 4.38 12.48 2.55
CA LEU A 70 4.92 11.16 2.20
C LEU A 70 5.90 11.29 1.04
N PRO A 71 6.97 10.48 0.98
CA PRO A 71 7.75 10.34 -0.24
C PRO A 71 6.86 9.80 -1.36
N VAL A 72 7.00 10.38 -2.56
CA VAL A 72 6.29 9.95 -3.76
C VAL A 72 7.23 9.12 -4.63
N LEU A 73 6.86 7.87 -4.90
CA LEU A 73 7.61 6.92 -5.70
C LEU A 73 7.01 6.86 -7.11
N PRO A 74 7.75 7.29 -8.15
CA PRO A 74 7.29 7.12 -9.53
C PRO A 74 7.38 5.65 -9.96
N ASP A 75 6.57 5.26 -10.95
CA ASP A 75 6.74 3.97 -11.61
C ASP A 75 8.04 3.97 -12.43
N GLY A 76 8.86 2.92 -12.29
CA GLY A 76 10.06 2.72 -13.11
C GLY A 76 9.79 2.00 -14.44
N LEU A 77 8.57 1.49 -14.64
CA LEU A 77 8.17 0.69 -15.81
C LEU A 77 6.87 1.24 -16.40
N GLU A 78 6.93 1.71 -17.66
CA GLU A 78 5.74 2.14 -18.40
C GLU A 78 4.81 0.96 -18.67
N ASP A 79 3.49 1.20 -18.61
CA ASP A 79 2.41 0.25 -18.95
C ASP A 79 2.40 -1.11 -18.21
N ALA A 80 3.17 -1.29 -17.13
CA ALA A 80 3.20 -2.51 -16.31
C ALA A 80 2.10 -2.58 -15.22
N GLY A 81 1.19 -1.59 -15.19
CA GLY A 81 0.04 -1.59 -14.28
C GLY A 81 0.44 -1.58 -12.80
N PRO A 82 -0.39 -2.13 -11.89
CA PRO A 82 -0.12 -2.11 -10.45
C PRO A 82 1.18 -2.79 -10.00
N LEU A 83 1.75 -3.67 -10.84
CA LEU A 83 3.02 -4.34 -10.54
C LEU A 83 4.22 -3.38 -10.63
N ALA A 84 4.14 -2.34 -11.46
CA ALA A 84 5.18 -1.30 -11.52
C ALA A 84 5.31 -0.57 -10.18
N GLY A 85 4.17 -0.16 -9.62
CA GLY A 85 4.12 0.50 -8.31
C GLY A 85 4.51 -0.42 -7.16
N LEU A 86 4.18 -1.72 -7.26
CA LEU A 86 4.62 -2.71 -6.28
C LEU A 86 6.15 -2.87 -6.29
N LEU A 87 6.77 -2.96 -7.48
CA LEU A 87 8.22 -3.03 -7.62
C LEU A 87 8.90 -1.77 -7.07
N ALA A 88 8.39 -0.58 -7.39
CA ALA A 88 8.91 0.68 -6.85
C ALA A 88 8.84 0.72 -5.32
N GLY A 89 7.76 0.19 -4.74
CA GLY A 89 7.62 0.04 -3.28
C GLY A 89 8.63 -0.97 -2.69
N LEU A 90 8.86 -2.09 -3.37
CA LEU A 90 9.79 -3.14 -2.93
C LEU A 90 11.23 -2.63 -2.91
N ASP A 91 11.66 -1.98 -4.00
CA ASP A 91 12.99 -1.38 -4.10
C ASP A 91 13.21 -0.31 -3.03
N TRP A 92 12.18 0.53 -2.78
CA TRP A 92 12.23 1.55 -1.74
C TRP A 92 12.33 0.95 -0.33
N ALA A 93 11.48 -0.03 0.01
CA ALA A 93 11.53 -0.69 1.31
C ALA A 93 12.86 -1.42 1.53
N HIS A 94 13.37 -2.09 0.49
CA HIS A 94 14.68 -2.74 0.51
C HIS A 94 15.81 -1.72 0.78
N GLY A 95 15.79 -0.56 0.12
CA GLY A 95 16.75 0.52 0.35
C GLY A 95 16.76 1.08 1.78
N LEU A 96 15.64 0.92 2.52
CA LEU A 96 15.54 1.24 3.95
C LEU A 96 15.94 0.09 4.88
N GLY A 97 16.34 -1.06 4.34
CA GLY A 97 16.64 -2.28 5.10
C GLY A 97 15.40 -2.95 5.69
N LEU A 98 14.21 -2.67 5.14
CA LEU A 98 12.96 -3.28 5.60
C LEU A 98 12.72 -4.60 4.83
N PRO A 99 12.52 -5.73 5.55
CA PRO A 99 12.42 -7.04 4.90
C PRO A 99 11.08 -7.31 4.22
N TRP A 100 10.06 -6.48 4.48
CA TRP A 100 8.73 -6.65 3.93
C TRP A 100 8.16 -5.34 3.39
N LEU A 101 7.24 -5.44 2.45
CA LEU A 101 6.43 -4.34 1.95
C LEU A 101 4.94 -4.65 2.16
N LEU A 102 4.21 -3.76 2.82
CA LEU A 102 2.76 -3.73 2.83
C LEU A 102 2.25 -2.82 1.71
N SER A 103 1.47 -3.36 0.78
CA SER A 103 0.85 -2.57 -0.30
C SER A 103 -0.67 -2.41 -0.09
N ALA A 104 -1.19 -1.25 -0.46
CA ALA A 104 -2.61 -0.96 -0.44
C ALA A 104 -3.03 -0.12 -1.66
N PRO A 105 -4.02 -0.57 -2.47
CA PRO A 105 -4.55 0.26 -3.55
C PRO A 105 -5.46 1.36 -3.00
N THR A 106 -5.51 2.49 -3.69
CA THR A 106 -6.31 3.66 -3.27
C THR A 106 -7.80 3.37 -3.06
N ASP A 107 -8.37 2.37 -3.74
CA ASP A 107 -9.79 1.98 -3.66
C ASP A 107 -10.14 1.05 -2.49
N THR A 108 -9.28 0.96 -1.47
CA THR A 108 -9.51 0.15 -0.25
C THR A 108 -9.72 1.02 1.00
N PRO A 109 -10.75 1.89 1.07
CA PRO A 109 -10.90 2.85 2.16
C PRO A 109 -11.22 2.24 3.54
N PHE A 110 -11.48 0.93 3.59
CA PHE A 110 -11.88 0.21 4.81
C PHE A 110 -10.85 -0.86 5.22
N LEU A 111 -9.58 -0.67 4.88
CA LEU A 111 -8.53 -1.54 5.40
C LEU A 111 -8.53 -1.54 6.94
N PRO A 112 -8.34 -2.70 7.57
CA PRO A 112 -8.37 -2.78 9.01
C PRO A 112 -7.07 -2.23 9.62
N PRO A 113 -7.10 -1.72 10.86
CA PRO A 113 -5.93 -1.14 11.54
C PRO A 113 -4.91 -2.19 11.99
N ASP A 114 -5.23 -3.48 11.85
CA ASP A 114 -4.37 -4.63 12.18
C ASP A 114 -3.99 -5.45 10.93
N LEU A 115 -4.10 -4.85 9.74
CA LEU A 115 -3.82 -5.48 8.45
C LEU A 115 -2.43 -6.13 8.40
N LEU A 116 -1.38 -5.42 8.82
CA LEU A 116 -0.01 -5.96 8.78
C LEU A 116 0.15 -7.21 9.66
N ILE A 117 -0.44 -7.21 10.86
CA ILE A 117 -0.39 -8.35 11.77
C ILE A 117 -1.11 -9.55 11.15
N ARG A 118 -2.31 -9.34 10.58
CA ARG A 118 -3.10 -10.40 9.94
C ARG A 118 -2.38 -11.01 8.74
N LEU A 119 -1.77 -10.17 7.89
CA LEU A 119 -0.98 -10.65 6.74
C LEU A 119 0.34 -11.29 7.18
N GLY A 120 0.96 -10.78 8.25
CA GLY A 120 2.15 -11.35 8.89
C GLY A 120 1.95 -12.82 9.28
N HIS A 121 0.79 -13.17 9.84
CA HIS A 121 0.44 -14.58 10.11
C HIS A 121 0.40 -15.46 8.85
N GLY A 122 0.05 -14.88 7.69
CA GLY A 122 0.04 -15.60 6.42
C GLY A 122 1.44 -15.92 5.87
N VAL A 123 2.47 -15.18 6.30
CA VAL A 123 3.87 -15.38 5.86
C VAL A 123 4.75 -16.08 6.90
N CYS A 124 4.27 -16.26 8.15
CA CYS A 124 5.00 -16.96 9.22
C CYS A 124 5.47 -18.39 8.86
N GLY A 125 4.86 -19.04 7.87
CA GLY A 125 5.19 -20.41 7.45
C GLY A 125 6.24 -20.51 6.34
N GLY A 126 6.97 -19.42 6.04
CA GLY A 126 7.96 -19.38 4.95
C GLY A 126 7.38 -19.01 3.59
N GLN A 127 6.13 -18.53 3.53
CA GLN A 127 5.55 -17.98 2.32
C GLN A 127 6.21 -16.65 1.97
N LEU A 128 6.37 -16.40 0.67
CA LEU A 128 6.98 -15.17 0.15
C LEU A 128 6.00 -13.99 0.11
N ALA A 129 4.69 -14.24 0.21
CA ALA A 129 3.69 -13.18 0.20
C ALA A 129 2.36 -13.66 0.83
N ALA A 130 1.57 -12.71 1.30
CA ALA A 130 0.18 -12.90 1.71
C ALA A 130 -0.69 -11.78 1.15
N VAL A 131 -1.89 -12.11 0.67
CA VAL A 131 -2.84 -11.13 0.11
C VAL A 131 -4.14 -11.12 0.91
N ALA A 132 -4.77 -9.96 1.00
CA ALA A 132 -6.05 -9.79 1.67
C ALA A 132 -7.18 -10.47 0.88
N ALA A 133 -8.18 -10.96 1.61
CA ALA A 133 -9.42 -11.49 1.04
C ALA A 133 -10.63 -10.99 1.84
N SER A 134 -11.70 -10.64 1.16
CA SER A 134 -12.97 -10.21 1.76
C SER A 134 -14.15 -10.59 0.88
N GLY A 135 -15.26 -11.00 1.49
CA GLY A 135 -16.49 -11.37 0.75
C GLY A 135 -16.27 -12.42 -0.34
N GLY A 136 -15.40 -13.41 -0.09
CA GLY A 136 -15.06 -14.47 -1.06
C GLY A 136 -14.15 -14.03 -2.21
N ARG A 137 -13.65 -12.79 -2.22
CA ARG A 137 -12.76 -12.26 -3.25
C ARG A 137 -11.36 -11.98 -2.70
N ARG A 138 -10.35 -12.25 -3.53
CA ARG A 138 -8.95 -11.88 -3.25
C ARG A 138 -8.67 -10.48 -3.75
N HIS A 139 -7.87 -9.72 -3.00
CA HIS A 139 -7.43 -8.38 -3.33
C HIS A 139 -5.92 -8.44 -3.62
N PRO A 140 -5.51 -8.73 -4.86
CA PRO A 140 -4.15 -9.19 -5.17
C PRO A 140 -3.06 -8.16 -4.90
N VAL A 141 -3.41 -6.87 -4.81
CA VAL A 141 -2.46 -5.77 -4.55
C VAL A 141 -2.64 -5.14 -3.17
N ALA A 142 -3.54 -5.68 -2.35
CA ALA A 142 -3.62 -5.40 -0.92
C ALA A 142 -2.94 -6.55 -0.19
N GLY A 143 -1.65 -6.45 0.10
CA GLY A 143 -0.83 -7.60 0.49
C GLY A 143 0.48 -7.24 1.16
N LEU A 144 1.14 -8.28 1.67
CA LEU A 144 2.47 -8.26 2.27
C LEU A 144 3.40 -9.08 1.38
N TRP A 145 4.56 -8.51 1.05
CA TRP A 145 5.51 -9.00 0.04
C TRP A 145 6.94 -8.97 0.56
#